data_AF-A0A382P397-F1
#
_entry.id   AF-A0A382P397-F1
#
_cell.length_a   1.000
_cell.length_b   1.000
_cell.length_c   1.000
_cell.angle_alpha   90.00
_cell.angle_beta   90.00
_cell.angle_gamma   90.00
#
_symmetry.space_group_name_H-M   'P 1'
#
loop_
_entity.id
_entity.type
_entity.pdbx_description
1 polymer ?
#
loop_
_entity_poly.entity_id
_entity_poly.type
_entity_poly.pdbx_seq_one_letter_code
_entity_poly.pdbx_strand_id
1 'polypeptide(L)'
;VHKKKKRRIFHPFLVAVFPILIIYSQNIGRVNFEDLILPIILVLIFSIVLYYTLKIILKNPFKSALIVTIILILLFSYGHVYYLLNDVSIDGFDIGRNLYLIPAFGLALGILIFFTIRAGRVFDNATSIINVVSIVFIMVAISNVVFVGAEITNYDKDSSQELFYETRDFSGYFEP
;
A
#
# COMPACT_ATOMS: atom_id res chain seq x y z
N VAL A 1 -26.06 31.49 -9.81
CA VAL A 1 -24.81 31.36 -9.03
C VAL A 1 -24.49 29.89 -8.79
N HIS A 2 -23.56 29.29 -9.55
CA HIS A 2 -23.11 27.92 -9.27
C HIS A 2 -22.21 27.94 -8.01
N LYS A 3 -22.71 27.41 -6.88
CA LYS A 3 -21.88 27.15 -5.70
C LYS A 3 -20.73 26.21 -6.13
N LYS A 4 -19.48 26.70 -6.09
CA LYS A 4 -18.30 25.82 -6.26
C LYS A 4 -18.36 24.74 -5.19
N LYS A 5 -18.57 23.49 -5.61
CA LYS A 5 -18.59 22.32 -4.72
C LYS A 5 -17.24 22.25 -4.00
N LYS A 6 -17.24 22.36 -2.67
CA LYS A 6 -16.01 22.28 -1.86
C LYS A 6 -15.45 20.86 -2.01
N ARG A 7 -14.34 20.73 -2.72
CA ARG A 7 -13.68 19.43 -2.94
C ARG A 7 -13.00 18.99 -1.65
N ARG A 8 -13.31 17.78 -1.21
CA ARG A 8 -12.68 17.18 -0.03
C ARG A 8 -11.36 16.50 -0.45
N ILE A 9 -10.41 16.40 0.48
CA ILE A 9 -9.10 15.78 0.25
C ILE A 9 -9.01 14.59 1.21
N PHE A 10 -8.96 13.38 0.66
CA PHE A 10 -8.86 12.14 1.43
C PHE A 10 -7.78 11.20 0.91
N HIS A 11 -7.47 11.27 -0.38
CA HIS A 11 -6.52 10.40 -1.04
C HIS A 11 -5.15 10.25 -0.35
N PRO A 12 -4.50 11.28 0.23
CA PRO A 12 -3.19 11.07 0.84
C PRO A 12 -3.25 10.11 2.03
N PHE A 13 -4.36 10.10 2.76
CA PHE A 13 -4.55 9.26 3.94
C PHE A 13 -4.99 7.84 3.55
N LEU A 14 -5.85 7.71 2.54
CA LEU A 14 -6.26 6.40 2.02
C LEU A 14 -5.09 5.67 1.36
N VAL A 15 -4.29 6.40 0.56
CA VAL A 15 -3.07 5.83 -0.07
C VAL A 15 -2.03 5.45 0.97
N ALA A 16 -1.92 6.18 2.08
CA ALA A 16 -1.01 5.82 3.17
C ALA A 16 -1.37 4.47 3.82
N VAL A 17 -2.66 4.18 4.00
CA VAL A 17 -3.14 2.95 4.66
C VAL A 17 -3.11 1.74 3.72
N PHE A 18 -3.35 1.95 2.43
CA PHE A 18 -3.41 0.89 1.41
C PHE A 18 -2.28 -0.16 1.48
N PRO A 19 -0.98 0.20 1.47
CA PRO A 19 0.10 -0.80 1.46
C PRO A 19 0.11 -1.66 2.72
N ILE A 20 -0.31 -1.13 3.87
CA ILE A 20 -0.36 -1.89 5.13
C ILE A 20 -1.41 -3.00 5.04
N LEU A 21 -2.58 -2.71 4.46
CA LEU A 21 -3.63 -3.70 4.25
C LEU A 21 -3.20 -4.80 3.26
N ILE A 22 -2.50 -4.43 2.18
CA ILE A 22 -1.99 -5.40 1.21
C ILE A 22 -0.94 -6.31 1.84
N ILE A 23 0.03 -5.75 2.57
CA ILE A 23 1.05 -6.55 3.28
C ILE A 23 0.38 -7.49 4.27
N TYR A 24 -0.61 -7.00 5.05
CA TYR A 24 -1.34 -7.84 5.98
C TYR A 24 -2.06 -8.98 5.26
N SER A 25 -2.74 -8.73 4.14
CA SER A 25 -3.44 -9.77 3.38
C SER A 25 -2.54 -10.94 2.96
N GLN A 26 -1.24 -10.67 2.75
CA GLN A 26 -0.24 -11.69 2.39
C GLN A 26 0.38 -12.40 3.62
N ASN A 27 0.11 -11.89 4.83
CA ASN A 27 0.69 -12.35 6.08
C ASN A 27 -0.38 -12.77 7.10
N ILE A 28 -1.64 -12.95 6.67
CA ILE A 28 -2.70 -13.51 7.52
C ILE A 28 -2.26 -14.90 8.02
N GLY A 29 -2.47 -15.16 9.31
CA GLY A 29 -1.98 -16.36 10.00
C GLY A 29 -0.56 -16.24 10.55
N ARG A 30 0.21 -15.22 10.16
CA ARG A 30 1.55 -14.91 10.73
C ARG A 30 1.57 -13.62 11.54
N VAL A 31 0.73 -12.66 11.19
CA VAL A 31 0.63 -11.34 11.84
C VAL A 31 -0.79 -11.19 12.38
N ASN A 32 -0.93 -10.70 13.62
CA ASN A 32 -2.23 -10.45 14.21
C ASN A 32 -2.83 -9.14 13.70
N PHE A 33 -4.15 -9.01 13.76
CA PHE A 33 -4.81 -7.79 13.27
C PHE A 33 -4.44 -6.56 14.11
N GLU A 34 -4.23 -6.74 15.41
CA GLU A 34 -3.85 -5.69 16.35
C GLU A 34 -2.48 -5.07 16.01
N ASP A 35 -1.59 -5.84 15.39
CA ASP A 35 -0.25 -5.39 14.99
C ASP A 35 -0.30 -4.34 13.86
N LEU A 36 -1.46 -4.16 13.20
CA LEU A 36 -1.64 -3.14 12.16
C LEU A 36 -1.88 -1.74 12.76
N ILE A 37 -2.30 -1.66 14.02
CA ILE A 37 -2.70 -0.38 14.64
C ILE A 37 -1.53 0.60 14.63
N LEU A 38 -0.36 0.15 15.09
CA LEU A 38 0.84 1.00 15.15
C LEU A 38 1.29 1.52 13.77
N PRO A 39 1.53 0.68 12.74
CA PRO A 39 1.95 1.18 11.43
C PRO A 39 0.89 2.07 10.76
N ILE A 40 -0.41 1.78 10.94
CA ILE A 40 -1.50 2.65 10.42
C ILE A 40 -1.44 4.02 11.08
N ILE A 41 -1.33 4.09 12.41
CA ILE A 41 -1.22 5.36 13.13
C ILE A 41 0.01 6.13 12.67
N LEU A 42 1.17 5.48 12.59
CA LEU A 42 2.42 6.12 12.18
C LEU A 42 2.33 6.72 10.76
N VAL A 43 1.82 5.97 9.79
CA VAL A 43 1.72 6.46 8.41
C VAL A 43 0.64 7.55 8.26
N LEU A 44 -0.44 7.49 9.04
CA LEU A 44 -1.46 8.54 9.08
C LEU A 44 -0.89 9.83 9.69
N ILE A 45 -0.18 9.75 10.81
CA ILE A 45 0.49 10.91 11.41
C ILE A 45 1.50 11.50 10.41
N PHE A 46 2.33 10.66 9.81
CA PHE A 46 3.31 11.10 8.81
C PHE A 46 2.64 11.83 7.63
N SER A 47 1.60 11.24 7.06
CA SER A 47 0.87 11.85 5.92
C SER A 47 0.14 13.15 6.32
N ILE A 48 -0.42 13.23 7.52
CA ILE A 48 -1.03 14.45 8.07
C ILE A 48 0.02 15.56 8.24
N VAL A 49 1.13 15.26 8.91
CA VAL A 49 2.22 16.23 9.15
C VAL A 49 2.79 16.73 7.82
N LEU A 50 3.05 15.82 6.89
CA LEU A 50 3.59 16.17 5.57
C LEU A 50 2.59 17.03 4.76
N TYR A 51 1.30 16.67 4.78
CA TYR A 51 0.26 17.43 4.11
C TYR A 51 0.15 18.86 4.65
N TYR A 52 0.09 19.04 5.97
CA TYR A 52 -0.04 20.37 6.56
C TYR A 52 1.22 21.22 6.36
N THR A 53 2.40 20.62 6.46
CA THR A 53 3.67 21.29 6.16
C THR A 53 3.68 21.82 4.72
N LEU A 54 3.37 20.96 3.74
CA LEU A 54 3.32 21.37 2.34
C LEU A 54 2.20 22.38 2.05
N LYS A 55 1.05 22.24 2.72
CA LYS A 55 -0.06 23.20 2.60
C LYS A 55 0.35 24.59 3.04
N ILE A 56 1.15 24.71 4.11
CA ILE A 56 1.66 25.99 4.60
C ILE A 56 2.66 26.57 3.59
N ILE A 57 3.60 25.77 3.10
CA ILE A 57 4.66 26.20 2.16
C ILE A 57 4.06 26.62 0.81
N LEU A 58 3.24 25.76 0.20
CA LEU A 58 2.71 25.93 -1.15
C LEU A 58 1.45 26.80 -1.19
N LYS A 59 0.81 27.04 -0.03
CA LYS A 59 -0.46 27.75 0.12
C LYS A 59 -1.58 27.21 -0.78
N ASN A 60 -1.46 25.94 -1.20
CA ASN A 60 -2.41 25.28 -2.08
C ASN A 60 -2.70 23.86 -1.56
N PRO A 61 -3.90 23.62 -0.99
CA PRO A 61 -4.21 22.32 -0.38
C PRO A 61 -4.24 21.19 -1.41
N PHE A 62 -4.69 21.44 -2.65
CA PHE A 62 -4.77 20.41 -3.69
C PHE A 62 -3.39 19.96 -4.17
N LYS A 63 -2.48 20.91 -4.45
CA LYS A 63 -1.09 20.57 -4.81
C LYS A 63 -0.39 19.82 -3.68
N SER A 64 -0.61 20.25 -2.45
CA SER A 64 0.01 19.63 -1.27
C SER A 64 -0.45 18.18 -1.12
N ALA A 65 -1.75 17.91 -1.26
CA ALA A 65 -2.30 16.57 -1.20
C ALA A 65 -1.74 15.65 -2.30
N LEU A 66 -1.62 16.16 -3.53
CA LEU A 66 -1.05 15.41 -4.64
C LEU A 66 0.42 15.07 -4.40
N ILE A 67 1.21 16.03 -3.92
CA ILE A 67 2.62 15.80 -3.63
C ILE A 67 2.78 14.74 -2.52
N VAL A 68 1.99 14.81 -1.44
CA VAL A 68 2.00 13.77 -0.39
C VAL A 68 1.69 12.40 -0.98
N THR A 69 0.68 12.34 -1.86
CA THR A 69 0.27 11.08 -2.49
C THR A 69 1.36 10.51 -3.40
N ILE A 70 2.03 11.37 -4.19
CA ILE A 70 3.17 10.99 -5.02
C ILE A 70 4.32 10.45 -4.15
N ILE A 71 4.64 11.14 -3.04
CA ILE A 71 5.68 10.72 -2.10
C ILE A 71 5.35 9.33 -1.52
N LEU A 72 4.12 9.12 -1.06
CA LEU A 72 3.70 7.85 -0.48
C LEU A 72 3.75 6.71 -1.52
N ILE A 73 3.24 6.94 -2.74
CA ILE A 73 3.27 5.93 -3.80
C ILE A 73 4.71 5.54 -4.14
N LEU A 74 5.62 6.52 -4.33
CA LEU A 74 7.02 6.23 -4.65
C LEU A 74 7.75 5.55 -3.49
N LEU A 75 7.51 5.99 -2.24
CA LEU A 75 8.13 5.38 -1.07
C LEU A 75 7.74 3.91 -0.90
N PHE A 76 6.44 3.59 -0.98
CA PHE A 76 5.96 2.23 -0.80
C PHE A 76 6.19 1.33 -2.01
N SER A 77 6.27 1.89 -3.23
CA SER A 77 6.62 1.10 -4.42
C SER A 77 8.09 0.74 -4.51
N TYR A 78 8.99 1.48 -3.84
CA TYR A 78 10.44 1.22 -3.87
C TYR A 78 10.78 -0.23 -3.56
N GLY A 79 10.26 -0.78 -2.46
CA GLY A 79 10.57 -2.16 -2.04
C GLY A 79 10.10 -3.20 -3.06
N HIS A 80 8.93 -2.99 -3.66
CA HIS A 80 8.40 -3.88 -4.70
C HIS A 80 9.23 -3.82 -5.98
N VAL A 81 9.60 -2.61 -6.43
CA VAL A 81 10.43 -2.44 -7.63
C VAL A 81 11.84 -2.98 -7.39
N TYR A 82 12.40 -2.73 -6.21
CA TYR A 82 13.68 -3.33 -5.80
C TYR A 82 13.61 -4.85 -5.88
N TYR A 83 12.61 -5.48 -5.25
CA TYR A 83 12.46 -6.93 -5.26
C TYR A 83 12.34 -7.51 -6.68
N LEU A 84 11.61 -6.84 -7.57
CA LEU A 84 11.46 -7.27 -8.97
C LEU A 84 12.75 -7.15 -9.78
N LEU A 85 13.66 -6.26 -9.38
CA LEU A 85 14.88 -5.95 -10.15
C LEU A 85 16.16 -6.47 -9.52
N ASN A 86 16.14 -6.90 -8.25
CA ASN A 86 17.34 -7.23 -7.45
C ASN A 86 18.24 -8.31 -8.06
N ASP A 87 17.75 -9.11 -9.00
CA ASP A 87 18.54 -10.13 -9.71
C ASP A 87 18.46 -9.97 -11.25
N VAL A 88 18.01 -8.81 -11.72
CA VAL A 88 17.89 -8.50 -13.14
C VAL A 88 19.15 -7.77 -13.61
N SER A 89 19.92 -8.47 -14.44
CA SER A 89 21.05 -7.88 -15.16
C SER A 89 20.71 -7.72 -16.64
N ILE A 90 21.03 -6.55 -17.20
CA ILE A 90 20.97 -6.29 -18.64
C ILE A 90 22.39 -6.09 -19.11
N ASP A 91 22.89 -6.99 -19.98
CA ASP A 91 24.24 -6.91 -20.54
C ASP A 91 25.34 -6.84 -19.45
N GLY A 92 25.17 -7.63 -18.37
CA GLY A 92 26.08 -7.63 -17.21
C GLY A 92 25.91 -6.44 -16.26
N PHE A 93 25.04 -5.48 -16.56
CA PHE A 93 24.70 -4.38 -15.67
C PHE A 93 23.54 -4.76 -14.75
N ASP A 94 23.82 -4.87 -13.46
CA ASP A 94 22.84 -5.15 -12.42
C ASP A 94 22.04 -3.88 -12.07
N ILE A 95 20.83 -3.80 -12.61
CA ILE A 95 19.91 -2.65 -12.46
C ILE A 95 19.25 -2.66 -11.07
N GLY A 96 19.18 -3.84 -10.43
CA GLY A 96 18.58 -4.06 -9.12
C GLY A 96 19.35 -3.44 -7.96
N ARG A 97 20.59 -3.00 -8.19
CA ARG A 97 21.39 -2.41 -7.13
C ARG A 97 20.77 -1.11 -6.62
N ASN A 98 20.70 -0.99 -5.28
CA ASN A 98 20.31 0.23 -4.58
C ASN A 98 21.06 1.49 -5.06
N LEU A 99 22.32 1.32 -5.50
CA LEU A 99 23.15 2.39 -6.05
C LEU A 99 22.50 3.09 -7.26
N TYR A 100 21.71 2.38 -8.07
CA TYR A 100 21.04 2.94 -9.25
C TYR A 100 19.56 3.23 -8.97
N LEU A 101 18.88 2.36 -8.21
CA LEU A 101 17.48 2.52 -7.88
C LEU A 101 17.18 3.74 -7.01
N ILE A 102 17.99 4.02 -5.98
CA ILE A 102 17.77 5.18 -5.09
C ILE A 102 17.86 6.50 -5.87
N PRO A 103 18.91 6.76 -6.68
CA PRO A 103 18.94 7.94 -7.53
C PRO A 103 17.78 8.01 -8.53
N ALA A 104 17.40 6.88 -9.14
CA ALA A 104 16.30 6.85 -10.10
C ALA A 104 14.96 7.26 -9.45
N PHE A 105 14.64 6.71 -8.27
CA PHE A 105 13.45 7.09 -7.50
C PHE A 105 13.52 8.54 -7.02
N GLY A 106 14.70 9.00 -6.58
CA GLY A 106 14.91 10.40 -6.19
C GLY A 106 14.69 11.38 -7.34
N LEU A 107 15.21 11.08 -8.53
CA LEU A 107 14.99 11.86 -9.75
C LEU A 107 13.52 11.85 -10.15
N ALA A 108 12.87 10.69 -10.18
CA ALA A 108 11.45 10.57 -10.49
C ALA A 108 10.59 11.40 -9.52
N LEU A 109 10.90 11.33 -8.22
CA LEU A 109 10.21 12.12 -7.19
C LEU A 109 10.40 13.62 -7.44
N GLY A 110 11.65 14.06 -7.65
CA GLY A 110 11.96 15.47 -7.93
C GLY A 110 11.23 15.99 -9.17
N ILE A 111 11.22 15.22 -10.25
CA ILE A 111 10.52 15.55 -11.50
C ILE A 111 9.02 15.70 -11.27
N LEU A 112 8.38 14.72 -10.61
CA LEU A 112 6.94 14.75 -10.35
C LEU A 112 6.54 15.91 -9.43
N ILE A 113 7.33 16.19 -8.40
CA ILE A 113 7.13 17.35 -7.51
C ILE A 113 7.27 18.65 -8.30
N PHE A 114 8.33 18.80 -9.10
CA PHE A 114 8.58 19.99 -9.91
C PHE A 114 7.39 20.29 -10.83
N PHE A 115 6.93 19.29 -11.59
CA PHE A 115 5.79 19.45 -12.49
C PHE A 115 4.49 19.75 -11.72
N THR A 116 4.27 19.13 -10.55
CA THR A 116 3.08 19.41 -9.72
C THR A 116 3.09 20.84 -9.18
N ILE A 117 4.25 21.35 -8.78
CA ILE A 117 4.39 22.74 -8.33
C ILE A 117 4.19 23.70 -9.51
N ARG A 118 4.78 23.42 -10.68
CA ARG A 118 4.76 24.31 -11.85
C ARG A 118 3.40 24.37 -12.54
N ALA A 119 2.66 23.27 -12.53
CA ALA A 119 1.36 23.19 -13.19
C ALA A 119 0.33 24.17 -12.56
N GLY A 120 -0.56 24.68 -13.41
CA GLY A 120 -1.57 25.69 -13.04
C GLY A 120 -2.68 25.16 -12.13
N ARG A 121 -3.85 25.81 -12.12
CA ARG A 121 -5.01 25.45 -11.26
C ARG A 121 -5.76 24.16 -11.68
N VAL A 122 -5.15 23.29 -12.47
CA VAL A 122 -5.81 22.10 -13.08
C VAL A 122 -6.04 20.95 -12.07
N PHE A 123 -5.48 21.05 -10.87
CA PHE A 123 -5.45 19.97 -9.88
C PHE A 123 -6.73 19.77 -9.05
N ASP A 124 -7.69 20.67 -9.18
CA ASP A 124 -9.00 20.52 -8.53
C ASP A 124 -9.69 19.24 -9.06
N ASN A 125 -9.64 18.99 -10.38
CA ASN A 125 -10.18 17.78 -11.01
C ASN A 125 -9.36 16.53 -10.66
N ALA A 126 -8.03 16.63 -10.70
CA ALA A 126 -7.15 15.52 -10.31
C ALA A 126 -7.43 15.03 -8.89
N THR A 127 -7.62 15.93 -7.92
CA THR A 127 -7.95 15.57 -6.53
C THR A 127 -9.22 14.71 -6.44
N SER A 128 -10.25 15.04 -7.22
CA SER A 128 -11.50 14.28 -7.20
C SER A 128 -11.32 12.88 -7.79
N ILE A 129 -10.60 12.78 -8.90
CA ILE A 129 -10.30 11.50 -9.56
C ILE A 129 -9.50 10.62 -8.61
N ILE A 130 -8.42 11.17 -8.03
CA ILE A 130 -7.53 10.41 -7.17
C ILE A 130 -8.23 10.00 -5.88
N ASN A 131 -9.12 10.82 -5.30
CA ASN A 131 -9.96 10.37 -4.19
C ASN A 131 -10.79 9.14 -4.56
N VAL A 132 -11.41 9.10 -5.73
CA VAL A 132 -12.18 7.93 -6.19
C VAL A 132 -11.27 6.73 -6.35
N VAL A 133 -10.12 6.89 -7.01
CA VAL A 133 -9.12 5.81 -7.17
C VAL A 133 -8.66 5.28 -5.80
N SER A 134 -8.36 6.14 -4.84
CA SER A 134 -7.93 5.72 -3.51
C SER A 134 -9.03 4.98 -2.74
N ILE A 135 -10.30 5.38 -2.90
CA ILE A 135 -11.43 4.64 -2.31
C ILE A 135 -11.51 3.25 -2.93
N VAL A 136 -11.43 3.14 -4.26
CA VAL A 136 -11.44 1.85 -4.96
C VAL A 136 -10.28 0.96 -4.49
N PHE A 137 -9.07 1.51 -4.35
CA PHE A 137 -7.91 0.76 -3.87
C PHE A 137 -8.11 0.25 -2.43
N ILE A 138 -8.66 1.06 -1.54
CA ILE A 138 -8.99 0.61 -0.18
C ILE A 138 -10.07 -0.48 -0.19
N MET A 139 -11.11 -0.34 -1.02
CA MET A 139 -12.12 -1.39 -1.16
C MET A 139 -11.49 -2.71 -1.62
N VAL A 140 -10.64 -2.67 -2.66
CA VAL A 140 -9.92 -3.86 -3.14
C VAL A 140 -9.04 -4.45 -2.04
N ALA A 141 -8.30 -3.64 -1.29
CA ALA A 141 -7.44 -4.12 -0.21
C ALA A 141 -8.24 -4.78 0.92
N ILE A 142 -9.36 -4.19 1.34
CA ILE A 142 -10.25 -4.78 2.35
C ILE A 142 -10.86 -6.08 1.82
N SER A 143 -11.34 -6.11 0.59
CA SER A 143 -11.87 -7.33 -0.03
C SER A 143 -10.83 -8.45 -0.06
N ASN A 144 -9.57 -8.13 -0.35
CA ASN A 144 -8.48 -9.09 -0.35
C ASN A 144 -8.24 -9.66 1.07
N VAL A 145 -8.15 -8.79 2.08
CA VAL A 145 -8.01 -9.22 3.49
C VAL A 145 -9.16 -10.14 3.91
N VAL A 146 -10.40 -9.78 3.59
CA VAL A 146 -11.58 -10.58 3.94
C VAL A 146 -11.58 -11.93 3.22
N PHE A 147 -11.29 -11.93 1.92
CA PHE A 147 -11.30 -13.16 1.12
C PHE A 147 -10.25 -14.16 1.59
N VAL A 148 -9.00 -13.71 1.73
CA VAL A 148 -7.89 -14.55 2.20
C VAL A 148 -8.11 -15.02 3.64
N GLY A 149 -8.61 -14.15 4.52
CA GLY A 149 -8.92 -14.52 5.91
C GLY A 149 -10.02 -15.58 6.01
N ALA A 150 -11.06 -15.50 5.16
CA ALA A 150 -12.11 -16.50 5.10
C ALA A 150 -11.59 -17.84 4.56
N GLU A 151 -10.73 -17.82 3.54
CA GLU A 151 -10.11 -19.01 2.96
C GLU A 151 -9.27 -19.78 4.00
N ILE A 152 -8.39 -19.08 4.74
CA ILE A 152 -7.56 -19.68 5.79
C ILE A 152 -8.43 -20.29 6.90
N THR A 153 -9.47 -19.58 7.35
CA THR A 153 -10.36 -20.08 8.41
C THR A 153 -11.11 -21.34 7.99
N ASN A 154 -11.53 -21.40 6.72
CA ASN A 154 -12.19 -22.59 6.18
C ASN A 154 -11.23 -23.78 6.10
N TYR A 155 -9.97 -23.54 5.69
CA TYR A 155 -8.94 -24.59 5.64
C TYR A 155 -8.59 -25.14 7.03
N ASP A 156 -8.46 -24.29 8.05
CA ASP A 156 -8.22 -24.73 9.44
C ASP A 156 -9.39 -25.55 9.98
N LYS A 157 -10.62 -25.17 9.62
CA LYS A 157 -11.82 -25.92 10.01
C LYS A 157 -11.89 -27.30 9.33
N ASP A 158 -11.52 -27.39 8.06
CA ASP A 158 -11.53 -28.64 7.29
C ASP A 158 -10.42 -29.59 7.78
N SER A 159 -9.19 -29.09 7.88
CA SER A 159 -8.04 -29.87 8.36
C SER A 159 -8.21 -30.39 9.79
N SER A 160 -8.81 -29.59 10.68
CA SER A 160 -9.15 -30.07 12.03
C SER A 160 -10.18 -31.19 11.97
N GLN A 161 -11.22 -31.10 11.13
CA GLN A 161 -12.17 -32.19 10.96
C GLN A 161 -11.51 -33.45 10.40
N GLU A 162 -10.71 -33.37 9.34
CA GLU A 162 -10.00 -34.53 8.79
C GLU A 162 -9.12 -35.22 9.85
N LEU A 163 -8.37 -34.45 10.66
CA LEU A 163 -7.55 -35.02 11.74
C LEU A 163 -8.36 -35.80 12.79
N PHE A 164 -9.60 -35.40 13.06
CA PHE A 164 -10.48 -36.11 14.01
C PHE A 164 -11.21 -37.31 13.41
N TYR A 165 -11.34 -37.38 12.08
CA TYR A 165 -12.00 -38.50 11.38
C TYR A 165 -11.02 -39.48 10.73
N GLU A 166 -9.76 -39.12 10.58
CA GLU A 166 -8.71 -40.02 10.08
C GLU A 166 -8.37 -41.06 11.17
N THR A 167 -8.93 -42.27 11.03
CA THR A 167 -8.53 -43.41 11.87
C THR A 167 -7.09 -43.77 11.55
N ARG A 168 -6.16 -43.43 12.44
CA ARG A 168 -4.79 -43.94 12.36
C ARG A 168 -4.81 -45.46 12.50
N ASP A 169 -4.51 -46.14 11.41
CA ASP A 169 -4.30 -47.57 11.40
C ASP A 169 -2.93 -47.89 12.04
N PHE A 170 -2.95 -48.39 13.26
CA PHE A 170 -1.76 -48.81 13.98
C PHE A 170 -1.47 -50.31 13.82
N SER A 171 -2.24 -51.05 13.01
CA SER A 171 -2.11 -52.50 12.87
C SER A 171 -0.68 -52.93 12.48
N GLY A 172 0.00 -52.15 11.64
CA GLY A 172 1.39 -52.39 11.23
C GLY A 172 2.46 -52.20 12.32
N TYR A 173 2.13 -51.66 13.50
CA TYR A 173 3.05 -51.55 14.64
C TYR A 173 3.00 -52.75 15.58
N PHE A 174 2.04 -53.66 15.38
CA PHE A 174 1.81 -54.83 16.22
C PHE A 174 2.12 -56.16 15.49
N GLU A 175 2.76 -56.11 14.33
CA GLU A 175 3.31 -57.32 13.70
C GLU A 175 4.51 -57.84 14.52
N PRO A 176 4.54 -59.14 14.90
CA PRO A 176 5.53 -59.73 15.80
C PRO A 176 6.90 -59.99 15.19
#